data_AF-A0A7C1UXU8-F1
#
_entry.id   AF-A0A7C1UXU8-F1
#
_cell.length_a   1.000
_cell.length_b   1.000
_cell.length_c   1.000
_cell.angle_alpha   90.00
_cell.angle_beta   90.00
_cell.angle_gamma   90.00
#
_symmetry.space_group_name_H-M   'P 1'
#
loop_
_entity.id
_entity.type
_entity.pdbx_description
1 polymer ?
#
loop_
_entity_poly.entity_id
_entity_poly.type
_entity_poly.pdbx_seq_one_letter_code
_entity_poly.pdbx_strand_id
1 'polypeptide(L)'
;FCHGVGRSGFLTAPQPKAPGGSIMYEISNYLARDILRNFGLPNISKAIVVPLCTGMSLSLTLGALRSEIDKNRQNFKNTVVVPQIDHKSLLKSIELMGFETRIIKGKIFGDAVRIPVEDIESRIDENCYAIISATSFFPPREADDIKEISKLAKNEDLVHIIINAYGVQSPEWMRIIRSAIDAGRVDAIIQSTDKNFLTPVGGALIASPSKETISKISQAYAGRASAAPIVNFLISMLSLGTSGYQKLIDEQQQNRKLLEEKLKAIADKIDEKLLDTFNPVAVALTLENLKKDQLYALGGALYNLRVTGPRVYNPKEKKFGTCCENYSTPYIVMNAAIGSKTRDITSAVERFDKAYQQITQK
;
A
#
# COMPACT_ATOMS: atom_id res chain seq x y z
N PHE A 1 -27.87 8.35 1.92
CA PHE A 1 -27.75 7.90 0.51
C PHE A 1 -28.17 6.42 0.38
N CYS A 2 -29.47 6.11 0.46
CA CYS A 2 -29.95 4.72 0.60
C CYS A 2 -29.89 3.87 -0.68
N HIS A 3 -29.93 4.49 -1.86
CA HIS A 3 -29.89 3.77 -3.14
C HIS A 3 -28.51 3.23 -3.54
N GLY A 4 -27.47 3.50 -2.73
CA GLY A 4 -26.08 3.24 -3.09
C GLY A 4 -25.59 4.17 -4.21
N VAL A 5 -24.56 3.72 -4.92
CA VAL A 5 -24.00 4.40 -6.10
C VAL A 5 -24.03 3.51 -7.34
N GLY A 6 -23.98 4.14 -8.51
CA GLY A 6 -23.83 3.47 -9.80
C GLY A 6 -25.10 2.84 -10.37
N ARG A 7 -24.89 2.13 -11.48
CA ARG A 7 -25.88 1.29 -12.18
C ARG A 7 -25.36 -0.15 -12.23
N SER A 8 -26.23 -1.08 -12.62
CA SER A 8 -25.97 -2.53 -12.59
C SER A 8 -24.71 -3.01 -13.33
N GLY A 9 -24.18 -2.26 -14.29
CA GLY A 9 -22.94 -2.59 -14.99
C GLY A 9 -21.99 -1.41 -15.17
N PHE A 10 -22.14 -0.35 -14.38
CA PHE A 10 -21.26 0.81 -14.46
C PHE A 10 -21.29 1.59 -13.14
N LEU A 11 -20.23 1.44 -12.36
CA LEU A 11 -20.13 1.99 -11.01
C LEU A 11 -20.25 3.52 -10.98
N THR A 12 -19.61 4.24 -11.90
CA THR A 12 -19.70 5.72 -11.93
C THR A 12 -20.82 6.26 -12.81
N ALA A 13 -21.70 5.41 -13.35
CA ALA A 13 -22.84 5.91 -14.13
C ALA A 13 -23.87 6.61 -13.23
N PRO A 14 -24.43 7.76 -13.66
CA PRO A 14 -25.45 8.44 -12.88
C PRO A 14 -26.70 7.56 -12.75
N GLN A 15 -27.22 7.52 -11.53
CA GLN A 15 -28.39 6.74 -11.16
C GLN A 15 -29.66 7.61 -11.26
N PRO A 16 -30.57 7.36 -12.22
CA PRO A 16 -31.77 8.18 -12.39
C PRO A 16 -32.67 8.19 -11.14
N LYS A 17 -32.67 7.11 -10.35
CA LYS A 17 -33.43 7.02 -9.08
C LYS A 17 -32.73 7.68 -7.89
N ALA A 18 -31.50 8.16 -8.06
CA ALA A 18 -30.69 8.74 -7.00
C ALA A 18 -29.75 9.83 -7.55
N PRO A 19 -30.30 10.93 -8.10
CA PRO A 19 -29.50 12.02 -8.66
C PRO A 19 -28.53 12.61 -7.62
N GLY A 20 -28.98 12.82 -6.38
CA GLY A 20 -28.11 13.31 -5.31
C GLY A 20 -26.95 12.37 -4.97
N GLY A 21 -27.16 11.04 -5.00
CA GLY A 21 -26.07 10.07 -4.82
C GLY A 21 -25.10 10.04 -6.00
N SER A 22 -25.58 10.35 -7.21
CA SER A 22 -24.76 10.44 -8.41
C SER A 22 -23.85 11.66 -8.37
N ILE A 23 -24.40 12.82 -8.03
CA ILE A 23 -23.65 14.08 -7.86
C ILE A 23 -22.62 13.92 -6.74
N MET A 24 -23.02 13.36 -5.59
CA MET A 24 -22.12 13.08 -4.47
C MET A 24 -20.91 12.24 -4.92
N TYR A 25 -21.16 11.19 -5.71
CA TYR A 25 -20.09 10.33 -6.19
C TYR A 25 -19.19 11.01 -7.22
N GLU A 26 -19.77 11.80 -8.12
CA GLU A 26 -19.02 12.60 -9.10
C GLU A 26 -18.07 13.59 -8.41
N ILE A 27 -18.56 14.33 -7.41
CA ILE A 27 -17.76 15.24 -6.59
C ILE A 27 -16.67 14.47 -5.85
N SER A 28 -17.00 13.32 -5.26
CA SER A 28 -16.01 12.48 -4.55
C SER A 28 -14.88 12.02 -5.48
N ASN A 29 -15.20 11.62 -6.71
CA ASN A 29 -14.21 11.21 -7.71
C ASN A 29 -13.38 12.40 -8.21
N TYR A 30 -13.99 13.58 -8.33
CA TYR A 30 -13.27 14.82 -8.63
C TYR A 30 -12.23 15.11 -7.54
N LEU A 31 -12.64 15.11 -6.27
CA LEU A 31 -11.75 15.37 -5.12
C LEU A 31 -10.68 14.28 -4.97
N ALA A 32 -11.01 13.03 -5.25
CA ALA A 32 -10.04 11.93 -5.28
C ALA A 32 -8.92 12.17 -6.30
N ARG A 33 -9.25 12.66 -7.49
CA ARG A 33 -8.24 13.04 -8.48
C ARG A 33 -7.48 14.29 -8.04
N ASP A 34 -8.19 15.29 -7.53
CA ASP A 34 -7.63 16.58 -7.16
C ASP A 34 -6.60 16.44 -6.03
N ILE A 35 -6.93 15.71 -4.97
CA ILE A 35 -6.01 15.45 -3.85
C ILE A 35 -4.76 14.71 -4.33
N LEU A 36 -4.90 13.67 -5.15
CA LEU A 36 -3.73 12.93 -5.67
C LEU A 36 -2.84 13.82 -6.55
N ARG A 37 -3.43 14.72 -7.36
CA ARG A 37 -2.68 15.67 -8.19
C ARG A 37 -1.93 16.70 -7.35
N ASN A 38 -2.61 17.29 -6.36
CA ASN A 38 -2.02 18.28 -5.46
C ASN A 38 -0.87 17.69 -4.64
N PHE A 39 -0.93 16.40 -4.30
CA PHE A 39 0.04 15.72 -3.44
C PHE A 39 0.95 14.75 -4.17
N GLY A 40 1.26 15.02 -5.45
CA GLY A 40 2.43 14.44 -6.12
C GLY A 40 2.17 13.68 -7.41
N LEU A 41 0.92 13.51 -7.85
CA LEU A 41 0.56 12.83 -9.10
C LEU A 41 -0.13 13.75 -10.12
N PRO A 42 0.46 14.88 -10.54
CA PRO A 42 -0.18 15.81 -11.48
C PRO A 42 -0.54 15.17 -12.84
N ASN A 43 0.16 14.10 -13.20
CA ASN A 43 0.07 13.38 -14.47
C ASN A 43 -1.00 12.27 -14.53
N ILE A 44 -1.77 12.02 -13.46
CA ILE A 44 -2.97 11.17 -13.56
C ILE A 44 -4.09 11.92 -14.27
N SER A 45 -4.94 11.22 -15.04
CA SER A 45 -6.07 11.84 -15.74
C SER A 45 -7.40 11.68 -15.02
N LYS A 46 -7.59 10.57 -14.30
CA LYS A 46 -8.84 10.26 -13.58
C LYS A 46 -8.55 9.39 -12.37
N ALA A 47 -9.36 9.56 -11.33
CA ALA A 47 -9.41 8.69 -10.18
C ALA A 47 -10.86 8.42 -9.81
N ILE A 48 -11.11 7.25 -9.21
CA ILE A 48 -12.41 6.90 -8.64
C ILE A 48 -12.24 6.34 -7.24
N VAL A 49 -13.16 6.66 -6.34
CA VAL A 49 -13.29 6.00 -5.03
C VAL A 49 -14.14 4.75 -5.23
N VAL A 50 -13.64 3.59 -4.83
CA VAL A 50 -14.39 2.33 -4.91
C VAL A 50 -14.69 1.82 -3.49
N PRO A 51 -15.91 1.33 -3.21
CA PRO A 51 -16.29 0.79 -1.91
C PRO A 51 -15.81 -0.67 -1.75
N LEU A 52 -14.52 -0.87 -2.02
CA LEU A 52 -13.79 -2.12 -1.91
C LEU A 52 -12.48 -1.84 -1.17
N CYS A 53 -11.97 -2.82 -0.43
CA CYS A 53 -10.62 -2.72 0.11
C CYS A 53 -9.57 -2.83 -1.02
N THR A 54 -8.33 -2.40 -0.75
CA THR A 54 -7.23 -2.39 -1.74
C THR A 54 -7.05 -3.71 -2.49
N GLY A 55 -7.16 -4.86 -1.80
CA GLY A 55 -7.05 -6.17 -2.45
C GLY A 55 -8.20 -6.44 -3.44
N MET A 56 -9.45 -6.19 -3.04
CA MET A 56 -10.59 -6.36 -3.95
C MET A 56 -10.57 -5.37 -5.12
N SER A 57 -10.04 -4.15 -4.89
CA SER A 57 -9.79 -3.19 -5.97
C SER A 57 -8.73 -3.67 -6.95
N LEU A 58 -7.71 -4.41 -6.48
CA LEU A 58 -6.74 -5.07 -7.35
C LEU A 58 -7.40 -6.17 -8.18
N SER A 59 -8.23 -7.04 -7.59
CA SER A 59 -9.01 -8.04 -8.35
C SER A 59 -9.87 -7.40 -9.43
N LEU A 60 -10.64 -6.35 -9.07
CA LEU A 60 -11.46 -5.60 -10.01
C LEU A 60 -10.62 -5.03 -11.16
N THR A 61 -9.46 -4.45 -10.85
CA THR A 61 -8.57 -3.84 -11.84
C THR A 61 -7.99 -4.89 -12.79
N LEU A 62 -7.48 -6.01 -12.25
CA LEU A 62 -6.95 -7.11 -13.05
C LEU A 62 -8.00 -7.69 -13.99
N GLY A 63 -9.22 -7.91 -13.49
CA GLY A 63 -10.34 -8.42 -14.28
C GLY A 63 -10.80 -7.45 -15.36
N ALA A 64 -10.82 -6.15 -15.06
CA ALA A 64 -11.25 -5.11 -15.99
C ALA A 64 -10.28 -4.89 -17.16
N LEU A 65 -8.98 -5.06 -16.91
CA LEU A 65 -7.93 -4.83 -17.90
C LEU A 65 -7.62 -6.06 -18.75
N ARG A 66 -8.21 -7.21 -18.41
CA ARG A 66 -8.01 -8.46 -19.14
C ARG A 66 -8.66 -8.33 -20.51
N SER A 67 -7.86 -8.45 -21.57
CA SER A 67 -8.34 -8.19 -22.93
C SER A 67 -9.40 -9.22 -23.36
N GLU A 68 -10.31 -8.83 -24.25
CA GLU A 68 -11.26 -9.78 -24.87
C GLU A 68 -10.55 -10.80 -25.76
N ILE A 69 -9.38 -10.42 -26.32
CA ILE A 69 -8.53 -11.30 -27.11
C ILE A 69 -7.97 -12.44 -26.24
N ASP A 70 -7.60 -12.16 -25.00
CA ASP A 70 -7.13 -13.18 -24.05
C ASP A 70 -8.26 -14.16 -23.65
N LYS A 71 -9.54 -13.75 -23.72
CA LYS A 71 -10.67 -14.64 -23.42
C LYS A 71 -10.95 -15.66 -24.52
N ASN A 72 -10.52 -15.39 -25.76
CA ASN A 72 -10.86 -16.16 -26.96
C ASN A 72 -9.67 -16.90 -27.59
N ARG A 73 -8.45 -16.79 -27.03
CA ARG A 73 -7.24 -17.49 -27.52
C ARG A 73 -7.01 -18.83 -26.82
N GLN A 74 -6.39 -19.76 -27.55
CA GLN A 74 -5.76 -20.98 -26.99
C GLN A 74 -4.54 -20.66 -26.10
N ASN A 75 -3.87 -19.52 -26.31
CA ASN A 75 -2.76 -19.03 -25.47
C ASN A 75 -3.25 -17.89 -24.57
N PHE A 76 -3.84 -18.28 -23.45
CA PHE A 76 -4.40 -17.38 -22.45
C PHE A 76 -3.28 -16.85 -21.53
N LYS A 77 -2.92 -15.55 -21.65
CA LYS A 77 -1.98 -14.90 -20.72
C LYS A 77 -2.57 -14.88 -19.31
N ASN A 78 -2.03 -15.72 -18.42
CA ASN A 78 -2.58 -15.93 -17.08
C ASN A 78 -1.59 -15.64 -15.96
N THR A 79 -0.35 -15.26 -16.28
CA THR A 79 0.67 -15.09 -15.25
C THR A 79 0.78 -13.62 -14.83
N VAL A 80 0.74 -13.39 -13.53
CA VAL A 80 0.97 -12.08 -12.92
C VAL A 80 2.30 -12.11 -12.18
N VAL A 81 3.25 -11.29 -12.64
CA VAL A 81 4.58 -11.16 -12.04
C VAL A 81 4.50 -10.22 -10.85
N VAL A 82 5.02 -10.65 -9.70
CA VAL A 82 4.92 -9.91 -8.44
C VAL A 82 6.28 -9.89 -7.75
N PRO A 83 6.97 -8.74 -7.69
CA PRO A 83 8.05 -8.51 -6.74
C PRO A 83 7.56 -8.85 -5.33
N GLN A 84 8.25 -9.77 -4.64
CA GLN A 84 7.71 -10.44 -3.47
C GLN A 84 7.09 -9.45 -2.48
N ILE A 85 5.82 -9.72 -2.16
CA ILE A 85 5.05 -8.94 -1.19
C ILE A 85 4.32 -9.92 -0.26
N ASP A 86 4.82 -10.02 0.96
CA ASP A 86 4.30 -10.95 1.95
C ASP A 86 3.04 -10.38 2.63
N HIS A 87 1.99 -10.20 1.83
CA HIS A 87 0.70 -9.66 2.26
C HIS A 87 -0.46 -10.44 1.67
N LYS A 88 -1.11 -11.24 2.54
CA LYS A 88 -2.16 -12.19 2.15
C LYS A 88 -3.29 -11.57 1.31
N SER A 89 -3.70 -10.33 1.62
CA SER A 89 -4.79 -9.69 0.86
C SER A 89 -4.46 -9.47 -0.61
N LEU A 90 -3.19 -9.24 -0.96
CA LEU A 90 -2.78 -8.99 -2.35
C LEU A 90 -2.61 -10.30 -3.11
N LEU A 91 -1.98 -11.29 -2.49
CA LEU A 91 -1.85 -12.63 -3.08
C LEU A 91 -3.23 -13.25 -3.31
N LYS A 92 -4.13 -13.19 -2.32
CA LYS A 92 -5.52 -13.66 -2.46
C LYS A 92 -6.29 -12.92 -3.55
N SER A 93 -6.02 -11.64 -3.79
CA SER A 93 -6.74 -10.90 -4.83
C SER A 93 -6.35 -11.32 -6.24
N ILE A 94 -5.12 -11.79 -6.44
CA ILE A 94 -4.65 -12.33 -7.71
C ILE A 94 -5.27 -13.71 -7.92
N GLU A 95 -5.19 -14.57 -6.90
CA GLU A 95 -5.78 -15.92 -6.89
C GLU A 95 -7.29 -15.89 -7.12
N LEU A 96 -8.01 -14.95 -6.50
CA LEU A 96 -9.46 -14.78 -6.68
C LEU A 96 -9.87 -14.57 -8.14
N MET A 97 -8.99 -13.95 -8.94
CA MET A 97 -9.23 -13.71 -10.36
C MET A 97 -8.77 -14.87 -11.26
N GLY A 98 -8.25 -15.96 -10.68
CA GLY A 98 -7.79 -17.15 -11.40
C GLY A 98 -6.41 -17.02 -12.04
N PHE A 99 -5.64 -15.99 -11.71
CA PHE A 99 -4.30 -15.79 -12.23
C PHE A 99 -3.25 -16.64 -11.51
N GLU A 100 -2.27 -17.12 -12.26
CA GLU A 100 -1.05 -17.70 -11.70
C GLU A 100 -0.15 -16.57 -11.17
N THR A 101 0.31 -16.68 -9.93
CA THR A 101 1.20 -15.68 -9.34
C THR A 101 2.65 -16.12 -9.46
N ARG A 102 3.46 -15.36 -10.20
CA ARG A 102 4.91 -15.56 -10.30
C ARG A 102 5.63 -14.60 -9.36
N ILE A 103 6.05 -15.12 -8.21
CA ILE A 103 6.69 -14.33 -7.16
C ILE A 103 8.20 -14.21 -7.43
N ILE A 104 8.71 -12.98 -7.53
CA ILE A 104 10.14 -12.67 -7.67
C ILE A 104 10.71 -12.35 -6.30
N LYS A 105 11.62 -13.19 -5.82
CA LYS A 105 12.13 -13.13 -4.44
C LYS A 105 12.99 -11.89 -4.20
N GLY A 106 12.84 -11.28 -3.03
CA GLY A 106 13.71 -10.18 -2.61
C GLY A 106 15.11 -10.66 -2.23
N LYS A 107 16.08 -9.76 -2.42
CA LYS A 107 17.48 -9.91 -2.02
C LYS A 107 17.83 -8.87 -0.96
N ILE A 108 18.83 -9.17 -0.15
CA ILE A 108 19.29 -8.31 0.95
C ILE A 108 20.34 -7.32 0.42
N PHE A 109 20.17 -6.04 0.76
CA PHE A 109 21.08 -4.94 0.43
C PHE A 109 21.35 -4.14 1.71
N GLY A 110 22.44 -4.48 2.41
CA GLY A 110 22.65 -3.98 3.78
C GLY A 110 21.54 -4.50 4.70
N ASP A 111 20.79 -3.59 5.33
CA ASP A 111 19.63 -3.94 6.15
C ASP A 111 18.31 -3.99 5.32
N ALA A 112 18.32 -3.50 4.08
CA ALA A 112 17.14 -3.42 3.23
C ALA A 112 16.87 -4.71 2.45
N VAL A 113 15.61 -4.93 2.11
CA VAL A 113 15.19 -5.96 1.14
C VAL A 113 14.68 -5.26 -0.11
N ARG A 114 15.27 -5.57 -1.26
CA ARG A 114 14.89 -5.03 -2.57
C ARG A 114 14.71 -6.18 -3.56
N ILE A 115 13.89 -5.95 -4.58
CA ILE A 115 13.70 -6.88 -5.70
C ILE A 115 14.34 -6.22 -6.92
N PRO A 116 15.53 -6.68 -7.37
CA PRO A 116 16.18 -6.14 -8.56
C PRO A 116 15.32 -6.28 -9.81
N VAL A 117 15.35 -5.27 -10.68
CA VAL A 117 14.51 -5.24 -11.88
C VAL A 117 14.94 -6.30 -12.88
N GLU A 118 16.23 -6.63 -12.90
CA GLU A 118 16.81 -7.68 -13.74
C GLU A 118 16.24 -9.07 -13.36
N ASP A 119 15.96 -9.30 -12.08
CA ASP A 119 15.32 -10.53 -11.62
C ASP A 119 13.83 -10.59 -12.03
N ILE A 120 13.19 -9.43 -12.19
CA ILE A 120 11.81 -9.32 -12.69
C ILE A 120 11.81 -9.58 -14.20
N GLU A 121 12.67 -8.91 -14.95
CA GLU A 121 12.83 -9.01 -16.40
C GLU A 121 13.15 -10.44 -16.83
N SER A 122 14.10 -11.10 -16.17
CA SER A 122 14.46 -12.50 -16.44
C SER A 122 13.34 -13.52 -16.20
N ARG A 123 12.23 -13.08 -15.62
CA ARG A 123 11.06 -13.90 -15.28
C ARG A 123 9.81 -13.48 -16.05
N ILE A 124 9.94 -12.63 -17.06
CA ILE A 124 8.87 -12.33 -18.02
C ILE A 124 8.96 -13.34 -19.19
N ASP A 125 7.80 -13.82 -19.63
CA ASP A 125 7.64 -14.67 -20.80
C ASP A 125 6.33 -14.35 -21.53
N GLU A 126 6.03 -15.07 -22.61
CA GLU A 126 4.84 -14.87 -23.43
C GLU A 126 3.50 -15.10 -22.70
N ASN A 127 3.50 -15.78 -21.55
CA ASN A 127 2.31 -16.05 -20.75
C ASN A 127 2.03 -14.94 -19.72
N CYS A 128 2.97 -14.03 -19.54
CA CYS A 128 2.83 -12.90 -18.62
C CYS A 128 1.77 -11.92 -19.12
N TYR A 129 0.83 -11.61 -18.22
CA TYR A 129 -0.27 -10.68 -18.43
C TYR A 129 0.02 -9.32 -17.78
N ALA A 130 0.51 -9.34 -16.54
CA ALA A 130 0.67 -8.12 -15.74
C ALA A 130 1.87 -8.19 -14.81
N ILE A 131 2.37 -7.01 -14.44
CA ILE A 131 3.28 -6.80 -13.32
C ILE A 131 2.53 -6.03 -12.22
N ILE A 132 2.59 -6.53 -10.99
CA ILE A 132 2.08 -5.81 -9.81
C ILE A 132 3.25 -5.39 -8.95
N SER A 133 3.56 -4.10 -8.93
CA SER A 133 4.62 -3.52 -8.09
C SER A 133 4.04 -2.83 -6.85
N ALA A 134 4.88 -2.52 -5.87
CA ALA A 134 4.48 -1.86 -4.64
C ALA A 134 5.47 -0.78 -4.21
N THR A 135 4.92 0.35 -3.74
CA THR A 135 5.69 1.42 -3.09
C THR A 135 5.68 1.26 -1.58
N SER A 136 4.50 1.32 -0.98
CA SER A 136 4.32 1.32 0.47
C SER A 136 4.31 -0.11 1.01
N PHE A 137 5.40 -0.51 1.68
CA PHE A 137 5.46 -1.76 2.44
C PHE A 137 6.23 -1.60 3.75
N PHE A 138 6.18 -2.62 4.60
CA PHE A 138 6.84 -2.63 5.89
C PHE A 138 8.35 -2.87 5.70
N PRO A 139 9.23 -2.15 6.44
CA PRO A 139 10.65 -2.48 6.47
C PRO A 139 10.85 -3.93 6.97
N PRO A 140 11.90 -4.62 6.50
CA PRO A 140 13.04 -4.10 5.74
C PRO A 140 12.80 -3.95 4.23
N ARG A 141 11.64 -4.37 3.70
CA ARG A 141 11.35 -4.25 2.26
C ARG A 141 11.16 -2.78 1.88
N GLU A 142 11.91 -2.34 0.87
CA GLU A 142 11.76 -1.01 0.28
C GLU A 142 10.76 -1.03 -0.89
N ALA A 143 10.49 0.15 -1.45
CA ALA A 143 9.69 0.28 -2.67
C ALA A 143 10.39 -0.41 -3.84
N ASP A 144 9.61 -1.00 -4.74
CA ASP A 144 10.14 -1.49 -6.00
C ASP A 144 10.65 -0.32 -6.86
N ASP A 145 11.59 -0.58 -7.79
CA ASP A 145 11.97 0.40 -8.81
C ASP A 145 10.88 0.50 -9.88
N ILE A 146 9.78 1.11 -9.50
CA ILE A 146 8.58 1.22 -10.32
C ILE A 146 8.79 2.03 -11.59
N LYS A 147 9.87 2.82 -11.67
CA LYS A 147 10.22 3.59 -12.87
C LYS A 147 10.80 2.67 -13.93
N GLU A 148 11.75 1.81 -13.55
CA GLU A 148 12.29 0.84 -14.51
C GLU A 148 11.26 -0.27 -14.81
N ILE A 149 10.47 -0.72 -13.82
CA ILE A 149 9.35 -1.64 -14.05
C ILE A 149 8.32 -1.05 -15.03
N SER A 150 8.03 0.26 -14.97
CA SER A 150 7.08 0.86 -15.92
C SER A 150 7.63 0.89 -17.35
N LYS A 151 8.93 1.10 -17.53
CA LYS A 151 9.57 0.98 -18.86
C LYS A 151 9.50 -0.46 -19.37
N LEU A 152 9.83 -1.43 -18.51
CA LEU A 152 9.73 -2.85 -18.82
C LEU A 152 8.31 -3.25 -19.23
N ALA A 153 7.30 -2.85 -18.46
CA ALA A 153 5.90 -3.11 -18.78
C ALA A 153 5.45 -2.47 -20.10
N LYS A 154 6.04 -1.33 -20.48
CA LYS A 154 5.79 -0.70 -21.78
C LYS A 154 6.43 -1.50 -22.92
N ASN A 155 7.67 -1.94 -22.76
CA ASN A 155 8.41 -2.68 -23.77
C ASN A 155 7.78 -4.06 -24.05
N GLU A 156 7.34 -4.73 -22.98
CA GLU A 156 6.77 -6.09 -23.04
C GLU A 156 5.24 -6.12 -23.22
N ASP A 157 4.60 -4.94 -23.39
CA ASP A 157 3.14 -4.77 -23.47
C ASP A 157 2.38 -5.48 -22.33
N LEU A 158 2.84 -5.29 -21.09
CA LEU A 158 2.25 -5.85 -19.88
C LEU A 158 1.40 -4.82 -19.15
N VAL A 159 0.28 -5.25 -18.58
CA VAL A 159 -0.49 -4.41 -17.65
C VAL A 159 0.37 -4.13 -16.42
N HIS A 160 0.51 -2.86 -16.03
CA HIS A 160 1.24 -2.48 -14.83
C HIS A 160 0.32 -1.83 -13.80
N ILE A 161 0.21 -2.48 -12.63
CA ILE A 161 -0.57 -1.97 -11.50
C ILE A 161 0.38 -1.70 -10.33
N ILE A 162 0.34 -0.47 -9.82
CA ILE A 162 1.11 -0.05 -8.65
C ILE A 162 0.22 -0.11 -7.41
N ILE A 163 0.63 -0.90 -6.42
CA ILE A 163 0.02 -0.92 -5.10
C ILE A 163 0.69 0.13 -4.21
N ASN A 164 -0.01 1.25 -4.05
CA ASN A 164 0.37 2.36 -3.18
C ASN A 164 -0.56 2.42 -1.96
N ALA A 165 -0.71 1.28 -1.27
CA ALA A 165 -1.75 1.04 -0.28
C ALA A 165 -1.87 2.17 0.76
N TYR A 166 -0.74 2.65 1.31
CA TYR A 166 -0.71 3.74 2.29
C TYR A 166 0.29 4.82 1.94
N GLY A 167 0.68 4.97 0.67
CA GLY A 167 1.75 5.89 0.31
C GLY A 167 1.32 7.25 -0.22
N VAL A 168 0.03 7.60 -0.20
CA VAL A 168 -0.39 8.99 -0.52
C VAL A 168 0.17 9.97 0.51
N GLN A 169 0.33 9.52 1.75
CA GLN A 169 0.91 10.31 2.84
C GLN A 169 2.41 10.62 2.69
N SER A 170 3.11 10.01 1.72
CA SER A 170 4.55 10.23 1.51
C SER A 170 4.80 10.94 0.17
N PRO A 171 5.29 12.19 0.21
CA PRO A 171 5.74 12.89 -1.00
C PRO A 171 6.80 12.10 -1.79
N GLU A 172 7.66 11.34 -1.12
CA GLU A 172 8.72 10.55 -1.74
C GLU A 172 8.16 9.40 -2.57
N TRP A 173 7.21 8.63 -2.01
CA TRP A 173 6.52 7.56 -2.75
C TRP A 173 5.66 8.11 -3.90
N MET A 174 4.99 9.24 -3.69
CA MET A 174 4.21 9.89 -4.75
C MET A 174 5.11 10.38 -5.89
N ARG A 175 6.31 10.89 -5.59
CA ARG A 175 7.30 11.33 -6.58
C ARG A 175 7.82 10.18 -7.46
N ILE A 176 8.08 9.01 -6.89
CA ILE A 176 8.52 7.85 -7.70
C ILE A 176 7.39 7.32 -8.59
N ILE A 177 6.13 7.38 -8.14
CA ILE A 177 4.97 7.02 -8.97
C ILE A 177 4.81 8.00 -10.13
N ARG A 178 4.93 9.31 -9.87
CA ARG A 178 4.93 10.33 -10.93
C ARG A 178 5.99 10.00 -11.99
N SER A 179 7.20 9.71 -11.55
CA SER A 179 8.32 9.38 -12.43
C SER A 179 8.08 8.09 -13.23
N ALA A 180 7.41 7.11 -12.64
CA ALA A 180 7.03 5.87 -13.33
C ALA A 180 5.99 6.10 -14.43
N ILE A 181 4.98 6.94 -14.18
CA ILE A 181 3.99 7.34 -15.18
C ILE A 181 4.67 8.07 -16.35
N ASP A 182 5.62 8.97 -16.06
CA ASP A 182 6.32 9.74 -17.10
C ASP A 182 7.28 8.87 -17.93
N ALA A 183 7.88 7.85 -17.32
CA ALA A 183 8.91 7.03 -17.97
C ALA A 183 8.36 5.86 -18.81
N GLY A 184 7.18 5.32 -18.47
CA GLY A 184 6.73 4.04 -19.02
C GLY A 184 5.22 3.82 -18.90
N ARG A 185 4.81 2.55 -18.83
CA ARG A 185 3.41 2.15 -18.72
C ARG A 185 3.01 2.00 -17.25
N VAL A 186 1.93 2.67 -16.87
CA VAL A 186 1.23 2.51 -15.59
C VAL A 186 -0.26 2.54 -15.88
N ASP A 187 -0.93 1.40 -15.77
CA ASP A 187 -2.36 1.30 -16.07
C ASP A 187 -3.21 1.75 -14.88
N ALA A 188 -2.80 1.41 -13.66
CA ALA A 188 -3.53 1.80 -12.45
C ALA A 188 -2.62 1.95 -11.22
N ILE A 189 -2.99 2.87 -10.33
CA ILE A 189 -2.44 3.01 -8.98
C ILE A 189 -3.58 2.82 -7.98
N ILE A 190 -3.39 1.95 -6.99
CA ILE A 190 -4.43 1.60 -6.00
C ILE A 190 -3.97 2.01 -4.60
N GLN A 191 -4.80 2.79 -3.90
CA GLN A 191 -4.53 3.31 -2.56
C GLN A 191 -5.70 3.02 -1.63
N SER A 192 -5.47 2.72 -0.35
CA SER A 192 -6.58 2.53 0.61
C SER A 192 -7.09 3.87 1.14
N THR A 193 -8.40 3.99 1.37
CA THR A 193 -8.95 5.24 1.91
C THR A 193 -8.63 5.41 3.39
N ASP A 194 -8.70 4.33 4.16
CA ASP A 194 -8.51 4.34 5.61
C ASP A 194 -7.08 4.75 6.00
N LYS A 195 -6.08 4.23 5.28
CA LYS A 195 -4.67 4.47 5.61
C LYS A 195 -4.14 5.83 5.17
N ASN A 196 -4.82 6.49 4.24
CA ASN A 196 -4.34 7.74 3.64
C ASN A 196 -5.23 8.94 3.95
N PHE A 197 -6.51 8.74 4.26
CA PHE A 197 -7.50 9.82 4.37
C PHE A 197 -8.37 9.72 5.62
N LEU A 198 -7.92 8.94 6.62
CA LEU A 198 -8.53 8.84 7.94
C LEU A 198 -10.02 8.44 7.91
N THR A 199 -10.38 7.55 6.98
CA THR A 199 -11.75 7.00 6.88
C THR A 199 -11.84 5.63 7.56
N PRO A 200 -13.06 5.12 7.83
CA PRO A 200 -13.23 3.69 8.14
C PRO A 200 -12.68 2.79 7.03
N VAL A 201 -12.30 1.56 7.40
CA VAL A 201 -11.84 0.51 6.48
C VAL A 201 -12.96 0.15 5.50
N GLY A 202 -12.60 -0.13 4.25
CA GLY A 202 -13.52 -0.65 3.22
C GLY A 202 -13.64 0.21 1.96
N GLY A 203 -12.80 1.24 1.81
CA GLY A 203 -12.67 2.00 0.58
C GLY A 203 -11.25 1.99 0.02
N ALA A 204 -11.16 2.26 -1.27
CA ALA A 204 -9.90 2.47 -1.98
C ALA A 204 -10.06 3.53 -3.07
N LEU A 205 -8.97 4.18 -3.45
CA LEU A 205 -8.88 4.94 -4.69
C LEU A 205 -8.23 4.05 -5.76
N ILE A 206 -8.72 4.19 -6.99
CA ILE A 206 -8.06 3.70 -8.19
C ILE A 206 -7.82 4.91 -9.09
N ALA A 207 -6.56 5.19 -9.40
CA ALA A 207 -6.14 6.31 -10.24
C ALA A 207 -5.39 5.81 -11.48
N SER A 208 -5.44 6.57 -12.57
CA SER A 208 -4.74 6.22 -13.82
C SER A 208 -4.40 7.47 -14.63
N PRO A 209 -3.29 7.47 -15.40
CA PRO A 209 -3.07 8.45 -16.47
C PRO A 209 -4.08 8.31 -17.62
N SER A 210 -4.86 7.22 -17.70
CA SER A 210 -5.89 7.00 -18.73
C SER A 210 -7.31 7.07 -18.20
N LYS A 211 -8.14 7.97 -18.76
CA LYS A 211 -9.58 8.04 -18.47
C LYS A 211 -10.32 6.77 -18.92
N GLU A 212 -9.88 6.20 -20.04
CA GLU A 212 -10.44 4.98 -20.61
C GLU A 212 -10.23 3.79 -19.68
N THR A 213 -9.02 3.63 -19.14
CA THR A 213 -8.70 2.59 -18.15
C THR A 213 -9.63 2.67 -16.94
N ILE A 214 -9.82 3.86 -16.36
CA ILE A 214 -10.76 4.03 -15.24
C ILE A 214 -12.20 3.72 -15.66
N SER A 215 -12.60 4.03 -16.89
CA SER A 215 -13.94 3.68 -17.39
C SER A 215 -14.12 2.17 -17.48
N LYS A 216 -13.13 1.43 -18.03
CA LYS A 216 -13.14 -0.04 -18.08
C LYS A 216 -13.25 -0.65 -16.69
N ILE A 217 -12.44 -0.18 -15.74
CA ILE A 217 -12.48 -0.63 -14.33
C ILE A 217 -13.84 -0.37 -13.69
N SER A 218 -14.43 0.80 -13.96
CA SER A 218 -15.75 1.14 -13.43
C SER A 218 -16.88 0.30 -14.02
N GLN A 219 -16.79 -0.07 -15.30
CA GLN A 219 -17.76 -0.94 -15.98
C GLN A 219 -17.63 -2.41 -15.58
N ALA A 220 -16.44 -2.84 -15.17
CA ALA A 220 -16.22 -4.20 -14.68
C ALA A 220 -16.86 -4.49 -13.32
N TYR A 221 -17.22 -3.46 -12.54
CA TYR A 221 -17.90 -3.65 -11.26
C TYR A 221 -19.34 -4.15 -11.50
N ALA A 222 -19.62 -5.37 -11.04
CA ALA A 222 -20.93 -5.98 -11.19
C ALA A 222 -21.92 -5.45 -10.13
N GLY A 223 -22.95 -4.74 -10.58
CA GLY A 223 -24.03 -4.25 -9.73
C GLY A 223 -23.84 -2.83 -9.21
N ARG A 224 -24.74 -2.43 -8.30
CA ARG A 224 -24.59 -1.20 -7.52
C ARG A 224 -23.68 -1.46 -6.32
N ALA A 225 -23.18 -0.38 -5.73
CA ALA A 225 -22.29 -0.47 -4.58
C ALA A 225 -22.72 0.42 -3.41
N SER A 226 -22.16 0.14 -2.23
CA SER A 226 -22.39 0.95 -1.04
C SER A 226 -21.89 2.38 -1.25
N ALA A 227 -22.69 3.35 -0.85
CA ALA A 227 -22.27 4.76 -0.84
C ALA A 227 -21.37 5.11 0.35
N ALA A 228 -21.32 4.27 1.39
CA ALA A 228 -20.71 4.66 2.67
C ALA A 228 -19.20 4.97 2.58
N PRO A 229 -18.34 4.15 1.95
CA PRO A 229 -16.91 4.49 1.81
C PRO A 229 -16.68 5.78 1.02
N ILE A 230 -17.53 6.06 0.03
CA ILE A 230 -17.46 7.24 -0.83
C ILE A 230 -17.85 8.49 -0.04
N VAL A 231 -18.92 8.41 0.74
CA VAL A 231 -19.38 9.50 1.62
C VAL A 231 -18.35 9.79 2.71
N ASN A 232 -17.76 8.76 3.33
CA ASN A 232 -16.73 8.95 4.34
C ASN A 232 -15.51 9.66 3.76
N PHE A 233 -15.06 9.25 2.56
CA PHE A 233 -13.99 9.95 1.85
C PHE A 233 -14.35 11.41 1.55
N LEU A 234 -15.57 11.66 1.05
CA LEU A 234 -16.04 13.02 0.76
C LEU A 234 -16.03 13.90 2.02
N ILE A 235 -16.56 13.40 3.13
CA ILE A 235 -16.56 14.11 4.41
C ILE A 235 -15.13 14.43 4.84
N SER A 236 -14.21 13.45 4.81
CA SER A 236 -12.80 13.69 5.14
C SER A 236 -12.17 14.78 4.26
N MET A 237 -12.36 14.73 2.93
CA MET A 237 -11.76 15.71 2.02
C MET A 237 -12.31 17.11 2.20
N LEU A 238 -13.62 17.25 2.41
CA LEU A 238 -14.24 18.54 2.66
C LEU A 238 -13.88 19.11 4.04
N SER A 239 -13.72 18.24 5.04
CA SER A 239 -13.41 18.66 6.41
C SER A 239 -11.94 19.07 6.57
N LEU A 240 -11.03 18.36 5.90
CA LEU A 240 -9.60 18.67 5.95
C LEU A 240 -9.25 19.83 5.01
N GLY A 241 -9.83 19.85 3.81
CA GLY A 241 -9.33 20.68 2.72
C GLY A 241 -7.88 20.34 2.35
N THR A 242 -7.33 21.05 1.37
CA THR A 242 -5.93 20.87 0.95
C THR A 242 -4.95 21.27 2.05
N SER A 243 -5.19 22.41 2.71
CA SER A 243 -4.33 22.91 3.80
C SER A 243 -4.30 21.97 5.01
N GLY A 244 -5.45 21.40 5.40
CA GLY A 244 -5.48 20.44 6.50
C GLY A 244 -4.80 19.12 6.14
N TYR A 245 -4.93 18.65 4.90
CA TYR A 245 -4.20 17.47 4.44
C TYR A 245 -2.69 17.70 4.38
N GLN A 246 -2.23 18.86 3.89
CA GLN A 246 -0.81 19.23 3.91
C GLN A 246 -0.27 19.26 5.34
N LYS A 247 -1.00 19.88 6.28
CA LYS A 247 -0.62 19.90 7.69
C LYS A 247 -0.47 18.48 8.26
N LEU A 248 -1.34 17.55 7.92
CA LEU A 248 -1.22 16.16 8.36
C LEU A 248 0.02 15.45 7.79
N ILE A 249 0.44 15.77 6.56
CA ILE A 249 1.71 15.27 5.99
C ILE A 249 2.90 15.86 6.75
N ASP A 250 2.89 17.16 7.01
CA ASP A 250 3.97 17.83 7.74
C ASP A 250 4.13 17.25 9.16
N GLU A 251 3.00 17.06 9.87
CA GLU A 251 2.96 16.42 11.18
C GLU A 251 3.45 14.96 11.12
N GLN A 252 3.08 14.22 10.07
CA GLN A 252 3.54 12.85 9.85
C GLN A 252 5.07 12.79 9.71
N GLN A 253 5.66 13.66 8.90
CA GLN A 253 7.12 13.72 8.70
C GLN A 253 7.85 14.10 10.00
N GLN A 254 7.33 15.06 10.75
CA GLN A 254 7.86 15.43 12.07
C GLN A 254 7.80 14.26 13.05
N ASN A 255 6.65 13.57 13.12
CA ASN A 255 6.48 12.41 13.99
C ASN A 255 7.33 11.21 13.56
N ARG A 256 7.58 11.04 12.26
CA ARG A 256 8.49 10.02 11.73
C ARG A 256 9.94 10.29 12.16
N LYS A 257 10.38 11.54 12.13
CA LYS A 257 11.70 11.94 12.65
C LYS A 257 11.80 11.72 14.16
N LEU A 258 10.80 12.16 14.91
CA LEU A 258 10.74 11.95 16.36
C LEU A 258 10.77 10.47 16.75
N LEU A 259 10.05 9.63 16.01
CA LEU A 259 10.04 8.18 16.22
C LEU A 259 11.44 7.59 16.05
N GLU A 260 12.18 8.00 15.02
CA GLU A 260 13.54 7.55 14.76
C GLU A 260 14.50 7.99 15.86
N GLU A 261 14.49 9.28 16.24
CA GLU A 261 15.32 9.81 17.31
C GLU A 261 15.09 9.05 18.63
N LYS A 262 13.82 8.83 19.00
CA LYS A 262 13.46 8.11 20.22
C LYS A 262 13.83 6.64 20.17
N LEU A 263 13.61 5.96 19.05
CA LEU A 263 13.99 4.55 18.91
C LEU A 263 15.50 4.39 18.85
N LYS A 264 16.24 5.34 18.27
CA LYS A 264 17.71 5.33 18.28
C LYS A 264 18.25 5.38 19.71
N ALA A 265 17.71 6.27 20.55
CA ALA A 265 18.09 6.33 21.96
C ALA A 265 17.79 5.03 22.73
N ILE A 266 16.68 4.35 22.43
CA ILE A 266 16.40 3.02 23.00
C ILE A 266 17.37 1.98 22.46
N ALA A 267 17.63 1.96 21.15
CA ALA A 267 18.57 1.02 20.51
C ALA A 267 19.95 1.10 21.18
N ASP A 268 20.49 2.31 21.34
CA ASP A 268 21.79 2.54 21.98
C ASP A 268 21.79 2.07 23.46
N LYS A 269 20.67 2.21 24.18
CA LYS A 269 20.51 1.75 25.57
C LYS A 269 20.51 0.22 25.70
N ILE A 270 20.00 -0.50 24.68
CA ILE A 270 19.85 -1.96 24.71
C ILE A 270 20.88 -2.69 23.84
N ASP A 271 21.92 -1.98 23.39
CA ASP A 271 22.99 -2.46 22.50
C ASP A 271 22.47 -3.07 21.19
N GLU A 272 21.49 -2.41 20.59
CA GLU A 272 20.88 -2.73 19.31
C GLU A 272 21.06 -1.57 18.32
N LYS A 273 20.63 -1.74 17.07
CA LYS A 273 20.65 -0.67 16.06
C LYS A 273 19.29 -0.48 15.40
N LEU A 274 19.12 0.70 14.78
CA LEU A 274 18.07 0.86 13.78
C LEU A 274 18.51 0.18 12.48
N LEU A 275 17.58 -0.47 11.78
CA LEU A 275 17.84 -0.99 10.44
C LEU A 275 17.99 0.18 9.47
N ASP A 276 19.09 0.21 8.72
CA ASP A 276 19.33 1.20 7.67
C ASP A 276 18.49 0.87 6.43
N THR A 277 17.23 1.32 6.45
CA THR A 277 16.24 1.07 5.41
C THR A 277 15.45 2.35 5.11
N PHE A 278 15.19 2.60 3.82
CA PHE A 278 14.37 3.71 3.42
C PHE A 278 12.87 3.40 3.62
N ASN A 279 12.28 4.00 4.67
CA ASN A 279 10.84 3.99 4.85
C ASN A 279 10.33 5.33 5.44
N PRO A 280 9.56 6.12 4.67
CA PRO A 280 9.07 7.44 5.10
C PRO A 280 7.98 7.38 6.18
N VAL A 281 7.48 6.18 6.53
CA VAL A 281 6.40 6.01 7.50
C VAL A 281 6.83 5.20 8.72
N ALA A 282 7.74 4.24 8.55
CA ALA A 282 8.12 3.29 9.59
C ALA A 282 9.60 3.36 9.95
N VAL A 283 9.91 2.93 11.17
CA VAL A 283 11.28 2.68 11.65
C VAL A 283 11.33 1.22 12.09
N ALA A 284 12.44 0.55 11.80
CA ALA A 284 12.70 -0.79 12.31
C ALA A 284 13.96 -0.80 13.18
N LEU A 285 13.88 -1.52 14.29
CA LEU A 285 14.93 -1.66 15.30
C LEU A 285 15.27 -3.14 15.47
N THR A 286 16.56 -3.49 15.51
CA THR A 286 17.02 -4.87 15.68
C THR A 286 16.73 -5.40 17.07
N LEU A 287 16.52 -6.71 17.18
CA LEU A 287 16.28 -7.41 18.45
C LEU A 287 17.17 -8.67 18.52
N GLU A 288 18.44 -8.54 18.14
CA GLU A 288 19.41 -9.64 18.09
C GLU A 288 19.80 -10.15 19.48
N ASN A 289 19.73 -9.30 20.50
CA ASN A 289 20.04 -9.60 21.89
C ASN A 289 18.91 -10.34 22.62
N LEU A 290 17.73 -10.46 22.00
CA LEU A 290 16.59 -11.20 22.58
C LEU A 290 16.60 -12.68 22.21
N LYS A 291 16.32 -13.52 23.20
CA LYS A 291 16.06 -14.95 22.98
C LYS A 291 14.70 -15.15 22.31
N LYS A 292 14.51 -16.35 21.75
CA LYS A 292 13.30 -16.75 21.01
C LYS A 292 12.00 -16.54 21.80
N ASP A 293 11.98 -16.96 23.06
CA ASP A 293 10.85 -16.82 23.98
C ASP A 293 10.58 -15.35 24.35
N GLN A 294 11.63 -14.54 24.46
CA GLN A 294 11.52 -13.10 24.72
C GLN A 294 10.96 -12.34 23.51
N LEU A 295 11.40 -12.67 22.30
CA LEU A 295 10.84 -12.13 21.05
C LEU A 295 9.33 -12.39 20.96
N TYR A 296 8.91 -13.62 21.28
CA TYR A 296 7.49 -13.97 21.33
C TYR A 296 6.73 -13.18 22.40
N ALA A 297 7.30 -13.04 23.60
CA ALA A 297 6.69 -12.32 24.71
C ALA A 297 6.56 -10.81 24.47
N LEU A 298 7.51 -10.18 23.77
CA LEU A 298 7.56 -8.74 23.55
C LEU A 298 6.29 -8.20 22.87
N GLY A 299 5.80 -8.89 21.83
CA GLY A 299 4.57 -8.51 21.14
C GLY A 299 3.34 -8.51 22.05
N GLY A 300 3.22 -9.54 22.90
CA GLY A 300 2.15 -9.62 23.90
C GLY A 300 2.28 -8.57 25.00
N ALA A 301 3.49 -8.29 25.45
CA ALA A 301 3.76 -7.26 26.46
C ALA A 301 3.37 -5.86 25.96
N LEU A 302 3.75 -5.51 24.73
CA LEU A 302 3.35 -4.25 24.08
C LEU A 302 1.82 -4.11 23.98
N TYR A 303 1.14 -5.18 23.57
CA TYR A 303 -0.32 -5.20 23.48
C TYR A 303 -0.99 -4.99 24.84
N ASN A 304 -0.48 -5.66 25.89
CA ASN A 304 -0.96 -5.50 27.26
C ASN A 304 -0.75 -4.07 27.77
N LEU A 305 0.35 -3.42 27.38
CA LEU A 305 0.62 -2.01 27.63
C LEU A 305 -0.15 -1.05 26.70
N ARG A 306 -1.16 -1.54 25.97
CA ARG A 306 -2.02 -0.73 25.10
C ARG A 306 -1.25 -0.03 23.98
N VAL A 307 -0.24 -0.69 23.42
CA VAL A 307 0.43 -0.27 22.19
C VAL A 307 -0.03 -1.18 21.05
N THR A 308 -0.71 -0.59 20.06
CA THR A 308 -1.18 -1.29 18.87
C THR A 308 -0.43 -0.82 17.63
N GLY A 309 -0.17 -1.73 16.69
CA GLY A 309 0.58 -1.42 15.48
C GLY A 309 2.01 -1.96 15.42
N PRO A 310 2.80 -2.02 16.52
CA PRO A 310 4.14 -2.59 16.45
C PRO A 310 4.14 -4.03 15.96
N ARG A 311 5.15 -4.38 15.18
CA ARG A 311 5.33 -5.73 14.64
C ARG A 311 6.68 -6.26 15.05
N VAL A 312 6.69 -7.14 16.04
CA VAL A 312 7.86 -7.94 16.39
C VAL A 312 7.95 -9.11 15.40
N TYR A 313 9.11 -9.30 14.80
CA TYR A 313 9.33 -10.28 13.75
C TYR A 313 10.60 -11.08 14.01
N ASN A 314 10.46 -12.41 13.99
CA ASN A 314 11.57 -13.36 14.07
C ASN A 314 11.66 -14.14 12.75
N PRO A 315 12.58 -13.76 11.84
CA PRO A 315 12.73 -14.43 10.55
C PRO A 315 13.10 -15.93 10.65
N LYS A 316 13.70 -16.34 11.76
CA LYS A 316 14.09 -17.74 12.01
C LYS A 316 12.88 -18.66 12.23
N GLU A 317 11.75 -18.11 12.68
CA GLU A 317 10.50 -18.87 12.87
C GLU A 317 9.54 -18.75 11.69
N LYS A 318 9.53 -17.58 11.06
CA LYS A 318 8.57 -17.25 10.03
C LYS A 318 9.28 -16.46 8.94
N LYS A 319 9.29 -17.00 7.73
CA LYS A 319 9.84 -16.31 6.54
C LYS A 319 8.84 -15.32 5.90
N PHE A 320 7.53 -15.56 6.05
CA PHE A 320 6.50 -14.69 5.46
C PHE A 320 6.38 -13.37 6.24
N GLY A 321 6.87 -12.28 5.66
CA GLY A 321 6.83 -10.93 6.23
C GLY A 321 8.07 -10.08 5.92
N THR A 322 9.22 -10.71 5.62
CA THR A 322 10.48 -10.04 5.24
C THR A 322 10.62 -9.84 3.74
N CYS A 323 9.79 -10.50 2.92
CA CYS A 323 9.87 -10.50 1.46
C CYS A 323 11.22 -11.01 0.92
N CYS A 324 11.91 -11.86 1.70
CA CYS A 324 13.18 -12.48 1.35
C CYS A 324 13.31 -13.84 2.08
N GLU A 325 13.99 -14.81 1.47
CA GLU A 325 14.10 -16.17 2.04
C GLU A 325 15.14 -16.32 3.15
N ASN A 326 16.15 -15.44 3.15
CA ASN A 326 17.37 -15.57 3.94
C ASN A 326 17.58 -14.40 4.92
N TYR A 327 16.56 -13.57 5.16
CA TYR A 327 16.65 -12.53 6.17
C TYR A 327 16.77 -13.17 7.56
N SER A 328 17.75 -12.76 8.37
CA SER A 328 18.11 -13.47 9.62
C SER A 328 17.92 -12.66 10.89
N THR A 329 18.00 -11.34 10.79
CA THR A 329 17.97 -10.42 11.93
C THR A 329 16.54 -10.26 12.45
N PRO A 330 16.24 -10.58 13.72
CA PRO A 330 14.97 -10.24 14.36
C PRO A 330 14.84 -8.73 14.53
N TYR A 331 13.61 -8.22 14.44
CA TYR A 331 13.37 -6.78 14.53
C TYR A 331 11.95 -6.45 15.03
N ILE A 332 11.76 -5.21 15.45
CA ILE A 332 10.46 -4.60 15.67
C ILE A 332 10.25 -3.45 14.69
N VAL A 333 9.07 -3.36 14.09
CA VAL A 333 8.65 -2.21 13.29
C VAL A 333 7.68 -1.36 14.10
N MET A 334 7.89 -0.05 14.10
CA MET A 334 6.94 0.94 14.61
C MET A 334 6.68 2.01 13.54
N ASN A 335 5.49 2.61 13.56
CA ASN A 335 5.02 3.49 12.49
C ASN A 335 4.64 4.88 13.03
N ALA A 336 4.98 5.90 12.26
CA ALA A 336 4.46 7.25 12.38
C ALA A 336 3.63 7.54 11.12
N ALA A 337 2.46 6.89 11.02
CA ALA A 337 1.53 7.11 9.91
C ALA A 337 0.74 8.41 10.08
N ILE A 338 0.14 8.88 8.99
CA ILE A 338 -0.68 10.09 8.95
C ILE A 338 -1.78 10.05 10.02
N GLY A 339 -1.94 11.15 10.75
CA GLY A 339 -2.87 11.26 11.88
C GLY A 339 -2.34 10.76 13.22
N SER A 340 -1.13 10.16 13.27
CA SER A 340 -0.44 9.93 14.54
C SER A 340 -0.09 11.25 15.21
N LYS A 341 -0.19 11.32 16.54
CA LYS A 341 0.20 12.50 17.32
C LYS A 341 1.54 12.27 18.00
N THR A 342 2.25 13.35 18.32
CA THR A 342 3.50 13.34 19.10
C THR A 342 3.40 12.56 20.41
N ARG A 343 2.24 12.65 21.08
CA ARG A 343 1.96 11.88 22.31
C ARG A 343 1.88 10.37 22.05
N ASP A 344 1.37 9.96 20.90
CA ASP A 344 1.20 8.56 20.54
C ASP A 344 2.59 7.95 20.28
N ILE A 345 3.45 8.69 19.56
CA ILE A 345 4.87 8.31 19.34
C ILE A 345 5.62 8.18 20.66
N THR A 346 5.58 9.23 21.49
CA THR A 346 6.27 9.26 22.78
C THR A 346 5.82 8.12 23.68
N SER A 347 4.51 7.95 23.85
CA SER A 347 3.97 6.91 24.73
C SER A 347 4.26 5.51 24.21
N ALA A 348 4.23 5.29 22.89
CA ALA A 348 4.54 3.99 22.31
C ALA A 348 6.00 3.58 22.54
N VAL A 349 6.95 4.51 22.40
CA VAL A 349 8.39 4.21 22.62
C VAL A 349 8.69 4.00 24.12
N GLU A 350 8.11 4.81 25.02
CA GLU A 350 8.26 4.61 26.46
C GLU A 350 7.71 3.24 26.91
N ARG A 351 6.56 2.83 26.35
CA ARG A 351 5.98 1.53 26.64
C ARG A 351 6.75 0.38 25.98
N PHE A 352 7.43 0.63 24.86
CA PHE A 352 8.37 -0.33 24.30
C PHE A 352 9.57 -0.57 25.22
N ASP A 353 10.20 0.49 25.73
CA ASP A 353 11.28 0.36 26.72
C ASP A 353 10.81 -0.41 27.97
N LYS A 354 9.65 -0.06 28.50
CA LYS A 354 9.04 -0.78 29.64
C LYS A 354 8.77 -2.25 29.32
N ALA A 355 8.22 -2.57 28.15
CA ALA A 355 7.97 -3.94 27.72
C ALA A 355 9.27 -4.74 27.61
N TYR A 356 10.30 -4.14 27.02
CA TYR A 356 11.63 -4.73 26.87
C TYR A 356 12.25 -5.09 28.23
N GLN A 357 12.19 -4.17 29.20
CA GLN A 357 12.67 -4.43 30.56
C GLN A 357 11.90 -5.57 31.25
N GLN A 358 10.57 -5.61 31.10
CA GLN A 358 9.73 -6.65 31.72
C GLN A 358 10.03 -8.07 31.23
N ILE A 359 10.49 -8.24 29.99
CA ILE A 359 10.80 -9.56 29.41
C ILE A 359 12.26 -9.97 29.58
N THR A 360 13.16 -9.01 29.84
CA THR A 360 14.61 -9.26 30.00
C THR A 360 15.04 -9.37 31.46
N GLN A 361 14.28 -8.82 32.40
CA GLN A 361 14.56 -8.86 33.84
C GLN A 361 13.80 -9.96 34.60
N LYS A 362 13.10 -10.86 33.90
CA LYS A 362 12.63 -12.14 34.46
C LYS A 362 13.74 -13.17 34.35
#